data_AF-A0A0H2XIZ5-F1
#
_entry.id   AF-A0A0H2XIZ5-F1
#
_cell.length_a   1.000
_cell.length_b   1.000
_cell.length_c   1.000
_cell.angle_alpha   90.00
_cell.angle_beta   90.00
_cell.angle_gamma   90.00
#
_symmetry.space_group_name_H-M   'P 1'
#
loop_
_entity.id
_entity.type
_entity.pdbx_description
1 polymer ?
#
loop_
_entity_poly.entity_id
_entity_poly.type
_entity_poly.pdbx_seq_one_letter_code
_entity_poly.pdbx_strand_id
1 'polypeptide(L)'
;MRNFLMFLAIIIFLSLFILLTSFFLIIRNFHIIVKFFYEKNVFNVDNTKISYYIRFTKGGDNMKTLKELRTDYGLTQKELGDLFKVSSRTIQNMEKDSTNIKDSLLSKYMSAFNVKYDDIFLGNEYENFVFTNDKKKSIILAFKEKQTS
;
A
#
# COMPACT_ATOMS: atom_id res chain seq x y z
N MET A 1 -25.83 38.93 58.05
CA MET A 1 -24.53 38.72 57.36
C MET A 1 -24.16 37.25 57.18
N ARG A 2 -24.18 36.39 58.22
CA ARG A 2 -23.78 34.97 58.10
C ARG A 2 -24.54 34.17 57.03
N ASN A 3 -25.86 34.30 56.97
CA ASN A 3 -26.67 33.57 55.97
C ASN A 3 -26.37 34.05 54.54
N PHE A 4 -26.11 35.35 54.35
CA PHE A 4 -25.74 35.91 53.04
C PHE A 4 -24.38 35.38 52.56
N LEU A 5 -23.37 35.32 53.43
CA LEU A 5 -22.09 34.69 53.10
C LEU A 5 -22.24 33.20 52.76
N MET A 6 -23.13 32.49 53.47
CA MET A 6 -23.40 31.08 53.21
C MET A 6 -24.05 30.87 51.83
N PHE A 7 -25.02 31.71 51.44
CA PHE A 7 -25.61 31.68 50.10
C PHE A 7 -24.59 32.00 49.00
N LEU A 8 -23.72 32.99 49.22
CA LEU A 8 -22.66 33.33 48.26
C LEU A 8 -21.66 32.19 48.09
N ALA A 9 -21.29 31.51 49.18
CA ALA A 9 -20.39 30.35 49.14
C ALA A 9 -21.01 29.17 48.38
N ILE A 10 -22.31 28.92 48.55
CA ILE A 10 -23.02 27.86 47.81
C ILE A 10 -23.05 28.15 46.31
N ILE A 11 -23.29 29.41 45.92
CA ILE A 11 -23.30 29.82 44.51
C ILE A 11 -21.92 29.65 43.87
N ILE A 12 -20.86 30.04 44.58
CA ILE A 12 -19.47 29.88 44.11
C ILE A 12 -19.09 28.39 43.99
N PHE A 13 -19.49 27.57 44.96
CA PHE A 13 -19.23 26.13 44.91
C PHE A 13 -19.96 25.47 43.75
N LEU A 14 -21.23 25.84 43.54
CA LEU A 14 -22.05 25.29 42.45
C LEU A 14 -21.51 25.73 41.07
N SER A 15 -21.08 26.98 40.93
CA SER A 15 -20.48 27.46 39.67
C SER A 15 -19.16 26.76 39.36
N LEU A 16 -18.31 26.54 40.37
CA LEU A 16 -17.06 25.81 40.21
C LEU A 16 -17.30 24.33 39.85
N PHE A 17 -18.32 23.71 40.44
CA PHE A 17 -18.72 22.33 40.12
C PHE A 17 -19.21 22.17 38.67
N ILE A 18 -19.98 23.14 38.16
CA ILE A 18 -20.44 23.17 36.76
C ILE A 18 -19.26 23.35 35.80
N LEU A 19 -18.29 24.22 36.14
CA LEU A 19 -17.06 24.39 35.38
C LEU A 19 -16.24 23.10 35.32
N LEU A 20 -16.09 22.40 36.45
CA LEU A 20 -15.31 21.17 36.55
C LEU A 20 -15.94 20.03 35.74
N THR A 21 -17.26 19.88 35.81
CA THR A 21 -18.00 18.86 35.02
C THR A 21 -17.95 19.14 33.53
N SER A 22 -18.04 20.41 33.13
CA SER A 22 -17.89 20.84 31.73
C SER A 22 -16.47 20.58 31.22
N PHE A 23 -15.45 20.87 32.03
CA PHE A 23 -14.05 20.58 31.71
C PHE A 23 -13.81 19.08 31.52
N PHE A 24 -14.34 18.24 32.41
CA PHE A 24 -14.24 16.79 32.29
C PHE A 24 -14.89 16.27 30.99
N LEU A 25 -16.02 16.84 30.59
CA LEU A 25 -16.68 16.53 29.31
C LEU A 25 -15.81 16.89 28.10
N ILE A 26 -15.13 18.03 28.14
CA ILE A 26 -14.20 18.47 27.09
C ILE A 26 -13.02 17.51 26.97
N ILE A 27 -12.41 17.11 28.10
CA ILE A 27 -11.30 16.14 28.11
C ILE A 27 -11.74 14.78 27.55
N ARG A 28 -12.93 14.30 27.95
CA ARG A 28 -13.49 13.05 27.42
C ARG A 28 -13.71 13.12 25.90
N ASN A 29 -14.28 14.21 25.42
CA ASN A 29 -14.50 14.42 23.98
C ASN A 29 -13.16 14.52 23.23
N PHE A 30 -12.16 15.19 23.80
CA PHE A 30 -10.82 15.27 23.23
C PHE A 30 -10.17 13.89 23.14
N HIS A 31 -10.26 13.05 24.18
CA HIS A 31 -9.75 11.68 24.15
C HIS A 31 -10.42 10.83 23.06
N ILE A 32 -11.75 10.95 22.90
CA ILE A 32 -12.50 10.26 21.85
C ILE A 32 -12.02 10.70 20.47
N ILE A 33 -11.83 12.00 20.26
CA ILE A 33 -11.31 12.56 19.00
C ILE A 33 -9.90 12.04 18.72
N VAL A 34 -8.99 12.07 19.69
CA VAL A 34 -7.62 11.55 19.54
C VAL A 34 -7.64 10.06 19.22
N LYS A 35 -8.47 9.27 19.91
CA LYS A 35 -8.64 7.84 19.64
C LYS A 35 -9.16 7.60 18.22
N PHE A 36 -10.18 8.34 17.80
CA PHE A 36 -10.72 8.29 16.44
C PHE A 36 -9.68 8.65 15.37
N PHE A 37 -8.86 9.68 15.61
CA PHE A 37 -7.78 10.05 14.70
C PHE A 37 -6.68 9.00 14.66
N TYR A 38 -6.31 8.40 15.79
CA TYR A 38 -5.31 7.34 15.83
C TYR A 38 -5.81 6.08 15.10
N GLU A 39 -7.04 5.66 15.39
CA GLU A 39 -7.67 4.50 14.79
C GLU A 39 -7.86 4.67 13.28
N LYS A 40 -8.28 5.87 12.81
CA LYS A 40 -8.40 6.18 11.38
C LYS A 40 -7.05 6.22 10.64
N ASN A 41 -5.97 6.66 11.28
CA ASN A 41 -4.64 6.65 10.69
C ASN A 41 -4.03 5.24 10.63
N VAL A 42 -4.18 4.43 11.69
CA VAL A 42 -3.75 3.02 11.69
C VAL A 42 -4.53 2.21 10.64
N PHE A 43 -5.86 2.39 10.56
CA PHE A 43 -6.69 1.73 9.57
C PHE A 43 -6.35 2.15 8.13
N ASN A 44 -5.84 3.38 7.91
CA ASN A 44 -5.41 3.82 6.58
C ASN A 44 -4.06 3.19 6.16
N VAL A 45 -3.12 3.02 7.08
CA VAL A 45 -1.83 2.35 6.81
C VAL A 45 -2.01 0.85 6.53
N ASP A 46 -2.92 0.18 7.24
CA ASP A 46 -3.24 -1.22 6.96
C ASP A 46 -4.10 -1.37 5.70
N ASN A 47 -5.07 -0.49 5.46
CA ASN A 47 -5.85 -0.53 4.23
C ASN A 47 -5.06 -0.16 2.98
N THR A 48 -3.96 0.59 3.08
CA THR A 48 -3.07 0.82 1.93
C THR A 48 -2.24 -0.41 1.61
N LYS A 49 -1.72 -1.12 2.62
CA LYS A 49 -1.08 -2.43 2.42
C LYS A 49 -2.07 -3.48 1.94
N ILE A 50 -3.26 -3.55 2.54
CA ILE A 50 -4.33 -4.49 2.16
C ILE A 50 -4.87 -4.11 0.78
N SER A 51 -5.03 -2.83 0.43
CA SER A 51 -5.38 -2.38 -0.93
C SER A 51 -4.27 -2.68 -1.92
N TYR A 52 -2.99 -2.58 -1.51
CA TYR A 52 -1.85 -3.04 -2.30
C TYR A 52 -2.00 -4.54 -2.56
N TYR A 53 -2.10 -5.40 -1.53
CA TYR A 53 -2.34 -6.85 -1.65
C TYR A 53 -3.62 -7.22 -2.42
N ILE A 54 -4.74 -6.52 -2.22
CA ILE A 54 -6.01 -6.75 -2.91
C ILE A 54 -5.95 -6.26 -4.37
N ARG A 55 -5.15 -5.23 -4.67
CA ARG A 55 -4.86 -4.83 -6.05
C ARG A 55 -4.01 -5.88 -6.76
N PHE A 56 -3.08 -6.55 -6.07
CA PHE A 56 -2.37 -7.73 -6.60
C PHE A 56 -3.26 -8.96 -6.82
N THR A 57 -4.39 -9.08 -6.11
CA THR A 57 -5.33 -10.20 -6.34
C THR A 57 -6.47 -9.85 -7.30
N LYS A 58 -6.73 -8.57 -7.58
CA LYS A 58 -7.78 -8.14 -8.53
C LYS A 58 -7.25 -7.74 -9.91
N GLY A 59 -5.97 -7.44 -10.06
CA GLY A 59 -5.28 -7.35 -11.35
C GLY A 59 -4.49 -8.64 -11.57
N GLY A 60 -5.08 -9.57 -12.33
CA GLY A 60 -4.51 -10.84 -12.79
C GLY A 60 -3.61 -11.59 -11.81
N ASP A 61 -4.07 -12.75 -11.29
CA ASP A 61 -3.33 -13.70 -10.42
C ASP A 61 -1.90 -14.07 -10.90
N ASN A 62 -1.46 -13.60 -12.06
CA ASN A 62 -0.20 -13.87 -12.73
C ASN A 62 0.57 -12.60 -13.12
N MET A 63 0.38 -11.45 -12.48
CA MET A 63 1.13 -10.24 -12.82
C MET A 63 2.65 -10.48 -12.76
N LYS A 64 3.37 -10.03 -13.80
CA LYS A 64 4.81 -10.26 -13.99
C LYS A 64 5.53 -8.99 -14.43
N THR A 65 6.77 -8.85 -13.98
CA THR A 65 7.71 -7.86 -14.52
C THR A 65 8.14 -8.23 -15.94
N LEU A 66 8.67 -7.26 -16.70
CA LEU A 66 9.27 -7.50 -18.02
C LEU A 66 10.38 -8.57 -17.97
N LYS A 67 11.15 -8.57 -16.88
CA LYS A 67 12.22 -9.54 -16.65
C LYS A 67 11.67 -10.94 -16.44
N GLU A 68 10.64 -11.12 -15.62
CA GLU A 68 9.98 -12.41 -15.40
C GLU A 68 9.42 -12.97 -16.72
N LEU A 69 8.72 -12.14 -17.50
CA LEU A 69 8.20 -12.55 -18.82
C LEU A 69 9.31 -13.11 -19.72
N ARG A 70 10.48 -12.47 -19.75
CA ARG A 70 11.62 -12.99 -20.52
C ARG A 70 12.16 -14.29 -19.93
N THR A 71 12.40 -14.33 -18.62
CA THR A 71 13.09 -15.45 -17.96
C THR A 71 12.24 -16.71 -17.89
N ASP A 72 10.91 -16.58 -17.85
CA ASP A 72 9.98 -17.71 -17.85
C ASP A 72 10.09 -18.56 -19.13
N TYR A 73 10.53 -17.94 -20.23
CA TYR A 73 10.78 -18.60 -21.52
C TYR A 73 12.27 -18.89 -21.76
N GLY A 74 13.14 -18.66 -20.76
CA GLY A 74 14.57 -18.94 -20.85
C GLY A 74 15.34 -18.04 -21.83
N LEU A 75 14.76 -16.92 -22.27
CA LEU A 75 15.38 -16.04 -23.26
C LEU A 75 16.45 -15.14 -22.63
N THR A 76 17.55 -14.91 -23.34
CA THR A 76 18.53 -13.88 -23.00
C THR A 76 18.03 -12.48 -23.43
N GLN A 77 18.59 -11.42 -22.84
CA GLN A 77 18.27 -10.04 -23.24
C GLN A 77 18.64 -9.75 -24.69
N LYS A 78 19.68 -10.43 -25.20
CA LYS A 78 20.09 -10.32 -26.60
C LYS A 78 19.05 -10.94 -27.53
N GLU A 79 18.63 -12.17 -27.26
CA GLU A 79 17.62 -12.86 -28.08
C GLU A 79 16.29 -12.12 -28.08
N LEU A 80 15.85 -11.60 -26.92
CA LEU A 80 14.64 -10.78 -26.86
C LEU A 80 14.80 -9.45 -27.61
N GLY A 81 15.97 -8.83 -27.53
CA GLY A 81 16.30 -7.63 -28.30
C GLY A 81 16.22 -7.87 -29.79
N ASP A 82 16.82 -8.97 -30.26
CA ASP A 82 16.79 -9.40 -31.67
C ASP A 82 15.34 -9.66 -32.13
N LEU A 83 14.54 -10.36 -31.32
CA LEU A 83 13.11 -10.62 -31.59
C LEU A 83 12.29 -9.31 -31.68
N PHE A 84 12.54 -8.37 -30.77
CA PHE A 84 11.84 -7.09 -30.72
C PHE A 84 12.44 -6.03 -31.63
N LYS A 85 13.52 -6.34 -32.36
CA LYS A 85 14.27 -5.39 -33.20
C LYS A 85 14.70 -4.15 -32.42
N VAL A 86 15.24 -4.35 -31.21
CA VAL A 86 15.82 -3.31 -30.34
C VAL A 86 17.16 -3.79 -29.78
N SER A 87 17.98 -2.88 -29.28
CA SER A 87 19.24 -3.27 -28.66
C SER A 87 19.01 -4.08 -27.36
N SER A 88 19.91 -4.99 -27.03
CA SER A 88 19.93 -5.67 -25.73
C SER A 88 19.98 -4.68 -24.56
N ARG A 89 20.67 -3.54 -24.75
CA ARG A 89 20.70 -2.42 -23.80
C ARG A 89 19.32 -1.82 -23.55
N THR A 90 18.49 -1.73 -24.59
CA THR A 90 17.10 -1.28 -24.45
C THR A 90 16.30 -2.24 -23.57
N ILE A 91 16.43 -3.55 -23.79
CA ILE A 91 15.79 -4.57 -22.95
C ILE A 91 16.26 -4.44 -21.49
N GLN A 92 17.58 -4.37 -21.28
CA GLN A 92 18.16 -4.21 -19.94
C GLN A 92 17.64 -2.96 -19.22
N ASN A 93 17.60 -1.81 -19.91
CA ASN A 93 17.14 -0.56 -19.33
C ASN A 93 15.65 -0.63 -18.95
N MET A 94 14.81 -1.24 -19.79
CA MET A 94 13.37 -1.36 -19.52
C MET A 94 13.07 -2.39 -18.43
N GLU A 95 13.85 -3.48 -18.33
CA GLU A 95 13.75 -4.41 -17.20
C GLU A 95 14.16 -3.78 -15.87
N LYS A 96 15.06 -2.80 -15.92
CA LYS A 96 15.51 -2.07 -14.75
C LYS A 96 14.47 -1.03 -14.34
N ASP A 97 14.06 -0.19 -15.27
CA ASP A 97 13.09 0.90 -15.08
C ASP A 97 12.17 0.99 -16.30
N SER A 98 10.91 0.64 -16.08
CA SER A 98 9.88 0.59 -17.12
C SER A 98 8.92 1.77 -17.07
N THR A 99 9.18 2.78 -16.21
CA THR A 99 8.34 3.98 -16.07
C THR A 99 8.11 4.69 -17.40
N ASN A 100 9.10 4.65 -18.29
CA ASN A 100 9.07 5.32 -19.59
C ASN A 100 9.06 4.33 -20.77
N ILE A 101 8.52 3.12 -20.57
CA ILE A 101 8.40 2.16 -21.68
C ILE A 101 7.47 2.73 -22.77
N LYS A 102 7.89 2.61 -24.02
CA LYS A 102 7.06 3.01 -25.17
C LYS A 102 5.99 1.95 -25.44
N ASP A 103 4.78 2.38 -25.80
CA ASP A 103 3.69 1.47 -26.19
C ASP A 103 4.07 0.51 -27.32
N SER A 104 4.91 0.96 -28.25
CA SER A 104 5.44 0.12 -29.34
C SER A 104 6.34 -1.03 -28.87
N LEU A 105 6.98 -0.91 -27.70
CA LEU A 105 7.75 -1.99 -27.09
C LEU A 105 6.85 -2.82 -26.18
N LEU A 106 5.98 -2.18 -25.40
CA LEU A 106 5.05 -2.87 -24.51
C LEU A 106 4.08 -3.80 -25.26
N SER A 107 3.53 -3.34 -26.39
CA SER A 107 2.69 -4.16 -27.27
C SER A 107 3.42 -5.41 -27.80
N LYS A 108 4.75 -5.35 -28.00
CA LYS A 108 5.55 -6.53 -28.36
C LYS A 108 5.64 -7.53 -27.22
N TYR A 109 5.80 -7.07 -25.96
CA TYR A 109 5.72 -7.95 -24.80
C TYR A 109 4.34 -8.61 -24.70
N MET A 110 3.26 -7.83 -24.80
CA MET A 110 1.89 -8.36 -24.74
C MET A 110 1.65 -9.42 -25.82
N SER A 111 2.05 -9.14 -27.06
CA SER A 111 1.87 -10.07 -28.19
C SER A 111 2.76 -11.30 -28.10
N ALA A 112 4.03 -11.17 -27.73
CA ALA A 112 4.98 -12.28 -27.73
C ALA A 112 4.73 -13.26 -26.57
N PHE A 113 4.29 -12.75 -25.42
CA PHE A 113 4.05 -13.56 -24.23
C PHE A 113 2.57 -13.85 -23.98
N ASN A 114 1.67 -13.39 -24.86
CA ASN A 114 0.22 -13.56 -24.77
C ASN A 114 -0.34 -13.13 -23.40
N VAL A 115 0.03 -11.92 -22.97
CA VAL A 115 -0.39 -11.31 -21.69
C VAL A 115 -1.15 -10.01 -21.93
N LYS A 116 -2.09 -9.67 -21.03
CA LYS A 116 -2.79 -8.38 -21.08
C LYS A 116 -1.94 -7.29 -20.46
N TYR A 117 -2.31 -6.03 -20.72
CA TYR A 117 -1.64 -4.88 -20.09
C TYR A 117 -1.65 -4.98 -18.56
N ASP A 118 -2.81 -5.32 -17.98
CA ASP A 118 -2.99 -5.44 -16.51
C ASP A 118 -2.20 -6.60 -15.89
N ASP A 119 -1.66 -7.51 -16.71
CA ASP A 119 -0.81 -8.62 -16.26
C ASP A 119 0.69 -8.25 -16.25
N ILE A 120 1.05 -7.03 -16.66
CA ILE A 120 2.44 -6.55 -16.68
C ILE A 120 2.67 -5.50 -15.59
N PHE A 121 3.57 -5.80 -14.67
CA PHE A 121 4.03 -4.82 -13.69
C PHE A 121 5.02 -3.85 -14.34
N LEU A 122 4.68 -2.56 -14.29
CA LEU A 122 5.54 -1.46 -14.76
C LEU A 122 5.89 -0.56 -13.59
N GLY A 123 7.18 -0.25 -13.46
CA GLY A 123 7.74 0.56 -12.39
C GLY A 123 9.24 0.77 -12.52
N ASN A 124 9.76 1.61 -11.63
CA ASN A 124 11.19 1.84 -11.50
C ASN A 124 11.92 0.67 -10.81
N GLU A 125 13.25 0.75 -10.72
CA GLU A 125 14.08 -0.32 -10.15
C GLU A 125 13.69 -0.71 -8.72
N TYR A 126 13.37 0.29 -7.88
CA TYR A 126 12.97 0.05 -6.51
C TYR A 126 11.60 -0.62 -6.42
N GLU A 127 10.63 -0.15 -7.21
CA GLU A 127 9.29 -0.74 -7.28
C GLU A 127 9.33 -2.19 -7.76
N ASN A 128 10.16 -2.48 -8.77
CA ASN A 128 10.41 -3.84 -9.25
C ASN A 128 10.99 -4.74 -8.15
N PHE A 129 11.95 -4.24 -7.38
CA PHE A 129 12.53 -4.96 -6.25
C PHE A 129 11.50 -5.26 -5.15
N VAL A 130 10.71 -4.26 -4.74
CA VAL A 130 9.67 -4.43 -3.73
C VAL A 130 8.63 -5.44 -4.21
N PHE A 131 8.14 -5.29 -5.44
CA PHE A 131 7.14 -6.18 -6.05
C PHE A 131 7.59 -7.65 -6.02
N THR A 132 8.78 -7.93 -6.56
CA THR A 132 9.32 -9.30 -6.62
C THR A 132 9.61 -9.88 -5.23
N ASN A 133 10.08 -9.07 -4.29
CA ASN A 133 10.35 -9.49 -2.93
C ASN A 133 9.06 -9.83 -2.17
N ASP A 134 8.01 -9.03 -2.34
CA ASP A 134 6.72 -9.27 -1.69
C ASP A 134 6.01 -10.48 -2.30
N LYS A 135 6.10 -10.68 -3.62
CA LYS A 135 5.67 -11.92 -4.29
C LYS A 135 6.39 -13.16 -3.75
N LYS A 136 7.71 -13.06 -3.48
CA LYS A 136 8.46 -14.16 -2.87
C LYS A 136 7.98 -14.46 -1.44
N LYS A 137 7.76 -13.41 -0.62
CA LYS A 137 7.27 -13.57 0.76
C LYS A 137 5.88 -14.20 0.80
N SER A 138 4.97 -13.80 -0.09
CA SER A 138 3.61 -14.35 -0.13
C SER A 138 3.61 -15.85 -0.45
N ILE A 139 4.46 -16.29 -1.38
CA ILE A 139 4.63 -17.73 -1.68
C ILE A 139 5.16 -18.49 -0.47
N ILE A 140 6.17 -17.96 0.22
CA ILE A 140 6.74 -18.59 1.43
C ILE A 140 5.69 -18.69 2.53
N LEU A 141 4.89 -17.64 2.74
CA LEU A 141 3.82 -17.61 3.73
C LEU A 141 2.74 -18.64 3.41
N ALA A 142 2.23 -18.64 2.18
CA ALA A 142 1.23 -19.59 1.72
C ALA A 142 1.71 -21.05 1.82
N PHE A 143 3.00 -21.30 1.57
CA PHE A 143 3.58 -22.62 1.77
C PHE A 143 3.61 -23.01 3.25
N LYS A 144 4.03 -22.11 4.16
CA LYS A 144 4.07 -22.39 5.60
C LYS A 144 2.67 -22.69 6.17
N GLU A 145 1.67 -21.92 5.77
CA GLU A 145 0.28 -22.11 6.21
C GLU A 145 -0.26 -23.49 5.81
N LYS A 146 0.07 -23.96 4.60
CA LYS A 146 -0.30 -25.32 4.15
C LYS A 146 0.37 -26.44 4.94
N GLN A 147 1.55 -26.20 5.53
CA GLN A 147 2.25 -27.21 6.34
C GLN A 147 1.73 -27.26 7.78
N THR A 148 1.07 -26.17 8.24
CA THR A 148 0.50 -26.07 9.59
C THR A 148 -0.98 -26.45 9.67
N SER A 149 -1.64 -26.62 8.53
CA SER A 149 -3.02 -27.13 8.40
C SER A 149 -3.04 -28.64 8.23
#